data_AF-A0A397FRN6-F1
#
_entry.id   AF-A0A397FRN6-F1
#
_cell.length_a   1.000
_cell.length_b   1.000
_cell.length_c   1.000
_cell.angle_alpha   90.00
_cell.angle_beta   90.00
_cell.angle_gamma   90.00
#
_symmetry.space_group_name_H-M   'P 1'
#
loop_
_entity.id
_entity.type
_entity.pdbx_description
1 polymer ?
#
loop_
_entity_poly.entity_id
_entity_poly.type
_entity_poly.pdbx_seq_one_letter_code
_entity_poly.pdbx_strand_id
1 'polypeptide(L)' 'MNQKKKWGTAPIHETSENIQSLNLDKRTLKKTGRVHLFATRMKKEWIEQLKSIAYKERLHYNELLEKALKCYEKHRGK' A
#
# COMPACT_ATOMS: atom_id res chain seq x y z
N MET A 1 -36.02 -10.80 46.20
CA MET A 1 -36.10 -11.09 44.75
C MET A 1 -35.55 -9.91 43.98
N ASN A 2 -34.73 -10.23 42.97
CA ASN A 2 -33.81 -9.36 42.23
C ASN A 2 -34.53 -8.55 41.14
N GLN A 3 -34.29 -7.25 41.01
CA GLN A 3 -34.62 -6.48 39.80
C GLN A 3 -33.46 -5.51 39.49
N LYS A 4 -32.68 -5.89 38.48
CA LYS A 4 -31.52 -5.17 37.95
C LYS A 4 -31.97 -3.88 37.23
N LYS A 5 -31.37 -2.74 37.58
CA LYS A 5 -31.58 -1.47 36.87
C LYS A 5 -30.88 -1.52 35.50
N LYS A 6 -31.68 -1.39 34.43
CA LYS A 6 -31.25 -1.28 33.04
C LYS A 6 -30.75 0.14 32.79
N TRP A 7 -29.50 0.28 32.35
CA TRP A 7 -28.92 1.54 31.92
C TRP A 7 -29.09 1.68 30.39
N GLY A 8 -29.70 2.80 29.96
CA GLY A 8 -29.40 3.50 28.70
C GLY A 8 -29.85 2.88 27.36
N THR A 9 -30.93 3.42 26.81
CA THR A 9 -31.34 3.36 25.38
C THR A 9 -30.66 4.53 24.63
N ALA A 10 -30.29 4.54 23.34
CA ALA A 10 -30.00 3.54 22.30
C ALA A 10 -29.31 4.28 21.09
N PRO A 11 -29.39 3.84 19.82
CA PRO A 11 -28.26 3.36 19.01
C PRO A 11 -27.95 4.23 17.78
N ILE A 12 -26.69 4.48 17.41
CA ILE A 12 -26.42 5.06 16.07
C ILE A 12 -25.14 4.49 15.46
N HIS A 13 -25.35 4.02 14.24
CA HIS A 13 -24.47 3.37 13.29
C HIS A 13 -23.24 4.21 12.96
N GLU A 14 -22.02 3.75 13.26
CA GLU A 14 -20.80 4.36 12.68
C GLU A 14 -19.83 3.27 12.19
N THR A 15 -20.09 2.89 10.94
CA THR A 15 -19.12 2.60 9.87
C THR A 15 -17.69 2.25 10.26
N SER A 16 -17.29 1.03 9.89
CA SER A 16 -15.96 0.61 9.42
C SER A 16 -14.94 1.75 9.21
N GLU A 17 -14.18 2.11 10.24
CA GLU A 17 -12.98 2.94 10.11
C GLU A 17 -11.71 2.08 10.12
N ASN A 18 -11.55 1.23 9.10
CA ASN A 18 -10.20 0.88 8.65
C ASN A 18 -10.01 1.31 7.20
N ILE A 19 -10.32 2.57 6.95
CA ILE A 19 -9.64 3.33 5.92
C ILE A 19 -8.67 4.22 6.68
N GLN A 20 -7.57 3.64 7.17
CA GLN A 20 -6.38 4.44 7.44
C GLN A 20 -6.01 5.07 6.11
N SER A 21 -6.49 6.28 5.87
CA SER A 21 -5.87 7.16 4.90
C SER A 21 -4.39 7.15 5.23
N LEU A 22 -3.57 6.71 4.29
CA LEU A 22 -2.12 6.86 4.35
C LEU A 22 -1.88 8.36 4.51
N ASN A 23 -1.82 8.83 5.75
CA ASN A 23 -1.43 10.17 6.09
C ASN A 23 0.05 10.25 5.73
N LEU A 24 0.31 10.48 4.43
CA LEU A 24 1.61 10.81 3.91
C LEU A 24 1.98 12.15 4.55
N ASP A 25 2.68 12.07 5.68
CA ASP A 25 3.18 13.23 6.39
C ASP A 25 3.94 14.09 5.38
N LYS A 26 3.55 15.36 5.25
CA LYS A 26 4.13 16.31 4.30
C LYS A 26 5.62 16.55 4.57
N ARG A 27 6.13 16.21 5.76
CA ARG A 27 7.58 16.19 6.05
C ARG A 27 8.32 15.11 5.27
N THR A 28 7.66 14.00 4.95
CA THR A 28 8.15 12.88 4.13
C THR A 28 8.21 13.23 2.64
N LEU A 29 7.55 14.31 2.20
CA LEU A 29 7.62 14.82 0.83
C LEU A 29 8.94 15.56 0.54
N LYS A 30 9.74 15.90 1.56
CA LYS A 30 11.12 16.32 1.32
C LYS A 30 11.86 15.11 0.77
N LYS A 31 12.52 15.23 -0.39
CA LYS A 31 13.47 14.24 -0.94
C LYS A 31 14.66 14.06 0.02
N THR A 32 14.42 13.56 1.23
CA THR A 32 15.45 12.91 2.00
C THR A 32 15.74 11.65 1.21
N GLY A 33 16.96 11.49 0.71
CA GLY A 33 17.43 10.29 -0.02
C GLY A 33 17.45 9.02 0.85
N ARG A 34 16.48 8.88 1.76
CA ARG A 34 16.21 7.74 2.59
C ARG A 34 15.58 6.68 1.69
N VAL A 35 16.38 5.68 1.37
CA VAL A 35 15.92 4.49 0.67
C VAL A 35 15.27 3.57 1.69
N HIS A 36 14.01 3.22 1.49
CA HIS A 36 13.33 2.20 2.27
C HIS A 36 13.52 0.83 1.63
N LEU A 37 13.83 -0.18 2.44
CA LEU A 37 13.94 -1.54 1.95
C LEU A 37 12.57 -2.06 1.53
N PHE A 38 12.43 -2.45 0.27
CA PHE A 38 11.24 -3.15 -0.22
C PHE A 38 11.40 -4.66 0.01
N ALA A 39 11.11 -5.11 1.24
CA ALA A 39 11.16 -6.51 1.61
C ALA A 39 9.77 -7.15 1.49
N THR A 40 9.51 -7.87 0.40
CA THR A 40 8.25 -8.59 0.19
C THR A 40 8.51 -10.04 -0.19
N ARG A 41 7.72 -10.97 0.37
CA ARG A 41 7.76 -12.37 -0.02
C ARG A 41 7.03 -12.54 -1.35
N MET A 42 7.73 -13.07 -2.34
CA MET A 42 7.19 -13.29 -3.69
C MET A 42 7.49 -14.72 -4.15
N LYS A 43 6.69 -15.19 -5.11
CA LYS A 43 6.93 -16.49 -5.75
C LYS A 43 8.25 -16.45 -6.53
N LYS A 44 8.97 -17.57 -6.53
CA LYS A 44 10.26 -17.70 -7.22
C LYS A 44 10.16 -17.40 -8.72
N GLU A 45 9.15 -17.98 -9.38
CA GLU A 45 8.88 -17.80 -10.81
C GLU A 45 8.72 -16.33 -11.20
N TRP A 46 8.06 -15.55 -10.34
CA TRP A 46 7.82 -14.13 -10.59
C TRP A 46 9.12 -13.33 -10.53
N ILE A 47 10.01 -13.65 -9.58
CA ILE A 47 11.33 -13.01 -9.49
C ILE A 47 12.16 -13.34 -10.74
N GLU A 48 12.11 -14.58 -11.23
CA GLU A 48 12.83 -14.98 -12.44
C GLU A 48 12.31 -14.25 -13.68
N GLN A 49 10.99 -14.08 -13.80
CA GLN A 49 10.39 -13.27 -14.85
C GLN A 49 10.83 -11.80 -14.78
N LEU A 50 10.78 -11.19 -13.59
CA LEU A 50 11.24 -9.82 -13.38
C LEU A 50 12.72 -9.66 -13.80
N LYS A 51 13.57 -10.61 -13.42
CA LYS A 51 15.00 -10.62 -13.78
C LYS A 51 15.19 -10.72 -15.30
N SER A 52 14.44 -11.58 -15.97
CA SER A 52 14.51 -11.77 -17.42
C SER A 52 14.13 -10.49 -18.18
N ILE A 53 13.05 -9.83 -17.77
CA ILE A 53 12.59 -8.57 -18.40
C ILE A 53 13.60 -7.46 -18.15
N ALA A 54 14.07 -7.31 -16.91
CA ALA A 54 15.07 -6.30 -16.57
C ALA A 54 16.37 -6.48 -17.34
N TYR A 55 16.82 -7.73 -17.54
CA TYR A 55 17.99 -8.03 -18.36
C TYR A 55 17.79 -7.61 -19.83
N LYS A 56 16.62 -7.93 -20.40
CA LYS A 56 16.28 -7.55 -21.78
C LYS A 56 16.24 -6.03 -21.97
N GLU A 57 15.67 -5.31 -21.01
CA GLU A 57 15.56 -3.84 -21.05
C GLU A 57 16.82 -3.10 -20.57
N ARG A 58 17.86 -3.83 -20.11
CA ARG A 58 19.09 -3.26 -19.53
C ARG A 58 18.81 -2.31 -18.34
N LEU A 59 17.81 -2.65 -17.53
CA LEU A 59 17.38 -1.87 -16.36
C LEU A 59 17.65 -2.62 -15.06
N HIS A 60 17.78 -1.87 -13.96
CA HIS A 60 17.73 -2.47 -12.62
C HIS A 60 16.28 -2.87 -12.28
N TYR A 61 16.10 -3.90 -11.43
CA TYR A 61 14.76 -4.40 -11.07
C TYR A 61 13.87 -3.30 -10.49
N ASN A 62 14.44 -2.39 -9.68
CA ASN A 62 13.72 -1.26 -9.10
C ASN A 62 13.21 -0.28 -10.17
N GLU A 63 14.00 0.01 -11.21
CA GLU A 63 13.61 0.94 -12.28
C GLU A 63 12.46 0.36 -13.13
N LEU A 64 12.50 -0.95 -13.37
CA LEU A 64 11.43 -1.67 -14.05
C LEU A 64 10.12 -1.59 -13.24
N LEU A 65 10.19 -1.76 -11.92
CA LEU A 65 9.03 -1.64 -11.04
C LEU A 65 8.50 -0.20 -10.97
N GLU A 66 9.37 0.81 -10.92
CA GLU A 66 8.96 2.22 -10.98
C GLU A 66 8.27 2.56 -12.31
N LYS A 67 8.79 2.03 -13.43
CA LYS A 67 8.17 2.20 -14.76
C LYS A 67 6.80 1.52 -14.81
N ALA A 68 6.67 0.32 -14.25
CA ALA A 68 5.39 -0.39 -14.16
C ALA A 68 4.35 0.38 -13.32
N LEU A 69 4.76 0.96 -12.18
CA LEU A 69 3.90 1.81 -11.35
C LEU A 69 3.43 3.05 -12.11
N LYS A 70 4.34 3.76 -12.79
CA LYS A 70 4.00 4.92 -13.62
C LYS A 70 3.00 4.57 -14.73
N CYS A 71 3.15 3.40 -15.35
CA CYS A 71 2.19 2.93 -16.34
C CYS A 71 0.82 2.65 -15.70
N TYR A 72 0.78 1.95 -14.57
CA TYR A 72 -0.45 1.63 -13.86
C TYR A 72 -1.23 2.91 -13.47
N GLU A 73 -0.56 3.93 -12.93
CA GLU A 73 -1.19 5.22 -12.58
C GLU A 73 -1.77 5.93 -13.80
N LYS A 74 -1.05 5.95 -14.93
CA LYS A 74 -1.54 6.53 -16.19
C LYS A 74 -2.80 5.85 -16.71
N HIS A 75 -2.92 4.53 -16.50
CA HIS A 75 -4.08 3.76 -16.92
C HIS A 75 -5.26 3.88 -15.94
N ARG A 76 -5.01 4.08 -14.64
CA ARG A 76 -6.07 4.22 -13.61
C ARG A 76 -6.76 5.59 -13.63
N GLY A 77 -6.10 6.63 -14.14
CA GLY A 77 -6.65 7.99 -14.25
C GLY A 77 -7.48 8.26 -15.51
N LYS A 78 -7.74 7.23 -16.33
CA LYS A 78 -8.64 7.26 -17.49
C LYS A 78 -9.89 6.44 -17.18
#